data_AF-A0A383A4B7-F1
#
_entry.id   AF-A0A383A4B7-F1
#
_cell.length_a   1.000
_cell.length_b   1.000
_cell.length_c   1.000
_cell.angle_alpha   90.00
_cell.angle_beta   90.00
_cell.angle_gamma   90.00
#
_symmetry.space_group_name_H-M   'P 1'
#
loop_
_entity.id
_entity.type
_entity.pdbx_description
1 polymer ?
#
loop_
_entity_poly.entity_id
_entity_poly.type
_entity_poly.pdbx_seq_one_letter_code
_entity_poly.pdbx_strand_id
1 'polypeptide(L)'
;CILSVFFSFAPARLLCAGLRSIHEIFWAFLFLPVVGLTPVCGILAIGIPYAGVFAKVYAEIRQEADQSTLPGLPPGAGRLSRFCYGVLPVIWYDVKSYTSYRLECALRSSAVLGFIGLPTLGFHLETAIREGRYSEAPALLYALYLLIASLRYWIRPRLVIAYVVASFAYVSTEVHLSWANLTNFLTYEILPWPMRREGYYEGTGEVTFALADVWNWALELAGTEVLEGMWNTLVLTQIALVGTGIFALMAYAA
;
A
#
# COMPACT_ATOMS: atom_id res chain seq x y z
N CYS A 1 -14.16 6.01 -7.27
CA CYS A 1 -15.34 6.84 -7.61
C CYS A 1 -16.60 6.50 -6.82
N ILE A 2 -17.04 5.23 -6.71
CA ILE A 2 -18.29 4.93 -5.98
C ILE A 2 -18.17 5.26 -4.47
N LEU A 3 -17.01 5.01 -3.86
CA LEU A 3 -16.77 5.31 -2.44
C LEU A 3 -16.88 6.82 -2.10
N SER A 4 -16.59 7.72 -3.05
CA SER A 4 -16.68 9.17 -2.80
C SER A 4 -18.12 9.67 -2.67
N VAL A 5 -19.10 8.90 -3.17
CA VAL A 5 -20.54 9.17 -2.97
C VAL A 5 -20.95 8.90 -1.53
N PHE A 6 -20.28 7.96 -0.85
CA PHE A 6 -20.53 7.59 0.55
C PHE A 6 -19.64 8.34 1.54
N PHE A 7 -18.67 9.13 1.08
CA PHE A 7 -17.77 9.91 1.93
C PHE A 7 -18.48 11.05 2.70
N SER A 8 -19.77 11.33 2.40
CA SER A 8 -20.59 12.25 3.19
C SER A 8 -20.84 11.77 4.62
N PHE A 9 -20.74 10.46 4.90
CA PHE A 9 -20.95 9.90 6.23
C PHE A 9 -19.69 10.00 7.10
N ALA A 10 -19.82 10.54 8.32
CA ALA A 10 -18.74 10.61 9.32
C ALA A 10 -17.99 9.29 9.55
N PRO A 11 -18.65 8.12 9.70
CA PRO A 11 -17.95 6.85 9.90
C PRO A 11 -17.11 6.44 8.68
N ALA A 12 -17.57 6.70 7.46
CA ALA A 12 -16.80 6.42 6.25
C ALA A 12 -15.52 7.26 6.18
N ARG A 13 -15.58 8.52 6.62
CA ARG A 13 -14.40 9.41 6.70
C ARG A 13 -13.39 8.93 7.73
N LEU A 14 -13.85 8.53 8.91
CA LEU A 14 -13.00 7.99 9.98
C LEU A 14 -12.31 6.70 9.53
N LEU A 15 -13.06 5.77 8.92
CA LEU A 15 -12.50 4.53 8.41
C LEU A 15 -11.44 4.79 7.33
N CYS A 16 -11.73 5.64 6.34
CA CYS A 16 -10.74 6.00 5.31
C CYS A 16 -9.51 6.69 5.91
N ALA A 17 -9.68 7.51 6.95
CA ALA A 17 -8.58 8.14 7.66
C ALA A 17 -7.72 7.11 8.40
N GLY A 18 -8.33 6.11 9.03
CA GLY A 18 -7.61 4.99 9.65
C GLY A 18 -6.80 4.20 8.63
N LEU A 19 -7.44 3.76 7.54
CA LEU A 19 -6.79 2.93 6.50
C LEU A 19 -5.55 3.60 5.88
N ARG A 20 -5.60 4.92 5.63
CA ARG A 20 -4.47 5.66 5.05
C ARG A 20 -3.36 6.01 6.04
N SER A 21 -3.61 5.90 7.34
CA SER A 21 -2.62 6.28 8.36
C SER A 21 -1.57 5.19 8.57
N ILE A 22 -1.92 3.97 8.18
CA ILE A 22 -1.04 2.80 8.24
C ILE A 22 -0.34 2.66 6.88
N HIS A 23 0.99 2.54 6.91
CA HIS A 23 1.81 2.33 5.71
C HIS A 23 1.50 0.97 5.07
N GLU A 24 1.61 0.85 3.75
CA GLU A 24 1.36 -0.39 3.00
C GLU A 24 2.19 -1.60 3.48
N ILE A 25 3.36 -1.34 4.08
CA ILE A 25 4.25 -2.37 4.64
C ILE A 25 3.57 -3.10 5.80
N PHE A 26 2.89 -2.37 6.69
CA PHE A 26 2.16 -2.98 7.80
C PHE A 26 0.99 -3.83 7.29
N TRP A 27 0.31 -3.36 6.24
CA TRP A 27 -0.73 -4.16 5.60
C TRP A 27 -0.18 -5.43 4.96
N ALA A 28 1.00 -5.37 4.35
CA ALA A 28 1.68 -6.57 3.85
C ALA A 28 1.96 -7.56 4.98
N PHE A 29 2.52 -7.12 6.11
CA PHE A 29 2.75 -7.98 7.28
C PHE A 29 1.46 -8.58 7.87
N LEU A 30 0.34 -7.86 7.80
CA LEU A 30 -0.95 -8.37 8.24
C LEU A 30 -1.50 -9.47 7.31
N PHE A 31 -1.35 -9.32 5.99
CA PHE A 31 -1.90 -10.28 5.02
C PHE A 31 -0.95 -11.43 4.70
N LEU A 32 0.35 -11.27 4.93
CA LEU A 32 1.37 -12.25 4.60
C LEU A 32 1.09 -13.63 5.21
N PRO A 33 0.72 -13.77 6.51
CA PRO A 33 0.51 -15.09 7.09
C PRO A 33 -0.82 -15.72 6.63
N VAL A 34 -1.79 -14.90 6.23
CA VAL A 34 -3.11 -15.36 5.74
C VAL A 34 -3.03 -15.84 4.29
N VAL A 35 -2.39 -15.05 3.42
CA VAL A 35 -2.39 -15.22 1.95
C VAL A 35 -1.07 -15.80 1.44
N GLY A 36 -0.01 -15.78 2.24
CA GLY A 36 1.34 -16.19 1.86
C GLY A 36 2.10 -15.14 1.06
N LEU A 37 3.31 -15.51 0.62
CA LEU A 37 4.20 -14.75 -0.27
C LEU A 37 3.68 -14.74 -1.72
N THR A 38 2.47 -14.22 -1.93
CA THR A 38 1.81 -14.19 -3.23
C THR A 38 1.64 -12.75 -3.74
N PRO A 39 1.49 -12.52 -5.06
CA PRO A 39 1.19 -11.19 -5.62
C PRO A 39 -0.07 -10.57 -5.02
N VAL A 40 -1.03 -11.41 -4.63
CA VAL A 40 -2.31 -11.03 -4.00
C VAL A 40 -2.06 -10.25 -2.71
N CYS A 41 -1.11 -10.69 -1.88
CA CYS A 41 -0.74 -10.01 -0.64
C CYS A 41 -0.32 -8.56 -0.94
N GLY A 42 0.53 -8.35 -1.95
CA GLY A 42 0.95 -7.02 -2.37
C GLY A 42 -0.19 -6.15 -2.92
N ILE A 43 -1.11 -6.73 -3.68
CA ILE A 43 -2.30 -6.04 -4.20
C ILE A 43 -3.19 -5.56 -3.06
N LEU A 44 -3.43 -6.39 -2.04
CA LEU A 44 -4.21 -6.02 -0.85
C LEU A 44 -3.49 -4.96 -0.01
N ALA A 45 -2.19 -5.15 0.21
CA ALA A 45 -1.35 -4.25 0.99
C ALA A 45 -1.33 -2.81 0.46
N ILE A 46 -1.26 -2.66 -0.87
CA ILE A 46 -1.31 -1.35 -1.53
C ILE A 46 -2.76 -0.88 -1.71
N GLY A 47 -3.66 -1.79 -2.11
CA GLY A 47 -5.03 -1.47 -2.50
C GLY A 47 -5.87 -0.88 -1.38
N ILE A 48 -5.76 -1.40 -0.16
CA ILE A 48 -6.53 -0.96 1.00
C ILE A 48 -6.23 0.50 1.41
N PRO A 49 -4.98 0.89 1.73
CA PRO A 49 -4.67 2.27 2.07
C PRO A 49 -4.99 3.22 0.90
N TYR A 50 -4.73 2.79 -0.34
CA TYR A 50 -5.01 3.60 -1.53
C TYR A 50 -6.50 3.81 -1.75
N ALA A 51 -7.36 2.84 -1.45
CA ALA A 51 -8.81 2.99 -1.52
C ALA A 51 -9.31 4.11 -0.60
N GLY A 52 -8.77 4.20 0.63
CA GLY A 52 -9.08 5.28 1.56
C GLY A 52 -8.65 6.66 1.05
N VAL A 53 -7.47 6.74 0.42
CA VAL A 53 -6.96 7.97 -0.20
C VAL A 53 -7.80 8.39 -1.41
N PHE A 54 -8.14 7.46 -2.29
CA PHE A 54 -9.01 7.72 -3.44
C PHE A 54 -10.40 8.18 -3.02
N ALA A 55 -10.96 7.62 -1.96
CA ALA A 55 -12.27 8.01 -1.45
C ALA A 55 -12.31 9.49 -1.03
N LYS A 56 -11.27 9.94 -0.30
CA LYS A 56 -11.12 11.33 0.13
C LYS A 56 -10.89 12.26 -1.06
N VAL A 57 -9.87 12.00 -1.88
CA VAL A 57 -9.48 12.95 -2.95
C VAL A 57 -10.55 13.05 -4.04
N TYR A 58 -11.21 11.94 -4.41
CA TYR A 58 -12.34 12.03 -5.34
C TYR A 58 -13.56 12.72 -4.75
N ALA A 59 -13.71 12.78 -3.43
CA ALA A 59 -14.75 13.57 -2.79
C ALA A 59 -14.40 15.07 -2.81
N GLU A 60 -13.12 15.43 -2.61
CA GLU A 60 -12.63 16.81 -2.70
C GLU A 60 -12.74 17.36 -4.12
N ILE A 61 -12.25 16.61 -5.13
CA ILE A 61 -12.38 16.97 -6.56
C ILE A 61 -13.87 17.20 -6.92
N ARG A 62 -14.76 16.36 -6.39
CA ARG A 62 -16.21 16.50 -6.61
C ARG A 62 -16.79 17.77 -5.99
N GLN A 63 -16.28 18.20 -4.83
CA GLN A 63 -16.74 19.38 -4.11
C GLN A 63 -16.24 20.67 -4.75
N GLU A 64 -15.03 20.64 -5.30
CA GLU A 64 -14.38 21.77 -5.97
C GLU A 64 -14.91 21.99 -7.39
N ALA A 65 -15.40 20.93 -8.05
CA ALA A 65 -15.98 21.02 -9.38
C ALA A 65 -17.22 21.94 -9.41
N ASP A 66 -17.24 22.86 -10.37
CA ASP A 66 -18.37 23.76 -10.57
C ASP A 66 -19.63 22.97 -11.00
N GLN A 67 -20.62 22.94 -10.11
CA GLN A 67 -21.87 22.21 -10.30
C GLN A 67 -22.90 23.01 -11.12
N SER A 68 -22.58 24.25 -11.51
CA SER A 68 -23.44 25.11 -12.33
C SER A 68 -23.76 24.50 -13.71
N THR A 69 -22.86 23.67 -14.24
CA THR A 69 -22.95 23.07 -15.59
C THR A 69 -23.49 21.64 -15.56
N LEU A 70 -24.01 21.16 -14.42
CA LEU A 70 -24.56 19.81 -14.36
C LEU A 70 -25.78 19.71 -15.31
N PRO A 71 -25.82 18.72 -16.22
CA PRO A 71 -26.97 18.47 -17.06
C PRO A 71 -28.24 18.38 -16.21
N GLY A 72 -29.35 18.95 -16.68
CA GLY A 72 -30.65 18.88 -16.01
C GLY A 72 -31.16 17.44 -15.94
N LEU A 73 -30.67 16.66 -14.97
CA LEU A 73 -31.13 15.30 -14.74
C LEU A 73 -32.55 15.33 -14.17
N PRO A 74 -33.47 14.47 -14.67
CA PRO A 74 -34.86 14.49 -14.24
C PRO A 74 -35.00 14.33 -12.71
N PRO A 75 -36.01 14.98 -12.11
CA PRO A 75 -36.35 14.77 -10.70
C PRO A 75 -36.84 13.33 -10.52
N GLY A 76 -35.94 12.46 -10.04
CA GLY A 76 -36.18 11.00 -9.94
C GLY A 76 -34.96 10.15 -10.33
N ALA A 77 -33.96 10.73 -11.02
CA ALA A 77 -32.72 10.02 -11.31
C ALA A 77 -31.99 9.60 -10.03
N GLY A 78 -31.69 8.31 -9.90
CA GLY A 78 -31.00 7.74 -8.74
C GLY A 78 -29.61 8.38 -8.52
N ARG A 79 -29.12 8.34 -7.27
CA ARG A 79 -27.83 8.97 -6.88
C ARG A 79 -26.66 8.51 -7.77
N LEU A 80 -26.63 7.24 -8.15
CA LEU A 80 -25.60 6.68 -9.02
C LEU A 80 -25.70 7.20 -10.46
N SER A 81 -26.91 7.33 -11.00
CA SER A 81 -27.14 7.87 -12.36
C SER A 81 -26.73 9.35 -12.45
N ARG A 82 -27.07 10.15 -11.44
CA ARG A 82 -26.63 11.55 -11.34
C ARG A 82 -25.12 11.67 -11.25
N PHE A 83 -24.47 10.77 -10.52
CA PHE A 83 -23.01 10.74 -10.45
C PHE A 83 -22.40 10.37 -11.81
N CYS A 84 -22.82 9.26 -12.43
CA CYS A 84 -22.21 8.76 -13.65
C CYS A 84 -22.42 9.68 -14.88
N TYR A 85 -23.61 10.29 -15.00
CA TYR A 85 -23.95 11.09 -16.19
C TYR A 85 -23.91 12.60 -15.95
N GLY A 86 -23.94 13.06 -14.70
CA GLY A 86 -23.83 14.48 -14.37
C GLY A 86 -22.42 14.85 -13.95
N VAL A 87 -21.96 14.27 -12.84
CA VAL A 87 -20.74 14.74 -12.17
C VAL A 87 -19.47 14.14 -12.76
N LEU A 88 -19.47 12.85 -13.06
CA LEU A 88 -18.31 12.10 -13.53
C LEU A 88 -17.70 12.67 -14.84
N PRO A 89 -18.48 13.08 -15.85
CA PRO A 89 -17.93 13.68 -17.07
C PRO A 89 -17.21 15.01 -16.82
N VAL A 90 -17.69 15.80 -15.86
CA VAL A 90 -17.11 17.11 -15.49
C VAL A 90 -15.75 16.91 -14.82
N ILE A 91 -15.66 15.98 -13.86
CA ILE A 91 -14.42 15.74 -13.09
C ILE A 91 -13.48 14.70 -13.72
N TRP A 92 -13.79 14.23 -14.93
CA TRP A 92 -13.10 13.09 -15.54
C TRP A 92 -11.60 13.32 -15.72
N TYR A 93 -11.22 14.54 -16.13
CA TYR A 93 -9.82 14.89 -16.37
C TYR A 93 -9.00 14.83 -15.07
N ASP A 94 -9.49 15.42 -13.99
CA ASP A 94 -8.81 15.46 -12.70
C ASP A 94 -8.71 14.07 -12.08
N VAL A 95 -9.80 13.30 -12.12
CA VAL A 95 -9.82 11.91 -11.66
C VAL A 95 -8.80 11.07 -12.43
N LYS A 96 -8.72 11.21 -13.75
CA LYS A 96 -7.76 10.49 -14.60
C LYS A 96 -6.31 10.87 -14.30
N SER A 97 -6.04 12.16 -14.16
CA SER A 97 -4.71 12.68 -13.84
C SER A 97 -4.24 12.14 -12.49
N TYR A 98 -5.09 12.25 -11.47
CA TYR A 98 -4.82 11.76 -10.13
C TYR A 98 -4.64 10.24 -10.07
N THR A 99 -5.47 9.48 -10.79
CA THR A 99 -5.35 8.02 -10.87
C THR A 99 -3.99 7.62 -11.45
N SER A 100 -3.57 8.24 -12.55
CA SER A 100 -2.29 7.93 -13.21
C SER A 100 -1.11 8.23 -12.30
N TYR A 101 -1.10 9.39 -11.64
CA TYR A 101 -0.07 9.74 -10.64
C TYR A 101 -0.03 8.73 -9.49
N ARG A 102 -1.21 8.34 -8.98
CA ARG A 102 -1.27 7.40 -7.86
C ARG A 102 -0.83 5.99 -8.29
N LEU A 103 -1.08 5.58 -9.54
CA LEU A 103 -0.56 4.32 -10.08
C LEU A 103 0.97 4.32 -10.19
N GLU A 104 1.57 5.43 -10.59
CA GLU A 104 3.04 5.58 -10.54
C GLU A 104 3.57 5.42 -9.09
N CYS A 105 2.92 6.05 -8.11
CA CYS A 105 3.28 5.87 -6.71
C CYS A 105 3.09 4.42 -6.25
N ALA A 106 2.01 3.74 -6.67
CA ALA A 106 1.77 2.34 -6.34
C ALA A 106 2.87 1.42 -6.89
N LEU A 107 3.32 1.65 -8.12
CA LEU A 107 4.43 0.89 -8.72
C LEU A 107 5.73 1.09 -7.93
N ARG A 108 6.02 2.32 -7.48
CA ARG A 108 7.17 2.61 -6.62
C ARG A 108 7.06 1.89 -5.27
N SER A 109 5.90 1.97 -4.60
CA SER A 109 5.64 1.26 -3.35
C SER A 109 5.76 -0.26 -3.50
N SER A 110 5.40 -0.82 -4.67
CA SER A 110 5.54 -2.27 -4.92
C SER A 110 6.99 -2.73 -4.95
N ALA A 111 7.94 -1.87 -5.34
CA ALA A 111 9.35 -2.17 -5.25
C ALA A 111 9.82 -2.24 -3.79
N VAL A 112 9.30 -1.36 -2.93
CA VAL A 112 9.59 -1.39 -1.48
C VAL A 112 9.02 -2.66 -0.83
N LEU A 113 7.84 -3.11 -1.26
CA LEU A 113 7.27 -4.38 -0.80
C LEU A 113 8.14 -5.59 -1.15
N GLY A 114 9.03 -5.47 -2.13
CA GLY A 114 10.01 -6.49 -2.49
C GLY A 114 10.97 -6.83 -1.35
N PHE A 115 11.28 -5.86 -0.47
CA PHE A 115 12.15 -6.07 0.70
C PHE A 115 11.60 -7.06 1.73
N ILE A 116 10.29 -7.32 1.69
CA ILE A 116 9.60 -8.24 2.61
C ILE A 116 9.51 -9.65 1.99
N GLY A 117 10.07 -9.85 0.78
CA GLY A 117 10.06 -11.14 0.08
C GLY A 117 8.91 -11.35 -0.89
N LEU A 118 8.07 -10.33 -1.13
CA LEU A 118 6.97 -10.44 -2.10
C LEU A 118 7.51 -10.50 -3.53
N PRO A 119 6.88 -11.27 -4.45
CA PRO A 119 7.37 -11.50 -5.81
C PRO A 119 7.20 -10.24 -6.70
N THR A 120 8.00 -9.22 -6.46
CA THR A 120 8.00 -7.95 -7.20
C THR A 120 9.36 -7.70 -7.86
N LEU A 121 9.44 -6.72 -8.77
CA LEU A 121 10.72 -6.28 -9.32
C LEU A 121 11.71 -5.84 -8.24
N GLY A 122 11.21 -5.28 -7.13
CA GLY A 122 12.02 -4.88 -5.99
C GLY A 122 12.70 -6.06 -5.29
N PHE A 123 12.01 -7.20 -5.20
CA PHE A 123 12.58 -8.42 -4.62
C PHE A 123 13.76 -8.94 -5.45
N HIS A 124 13.61 -8.99 -6.77
CA HIS A 124 14.71 -9.39 -7.65
C HIS A 124 15.89 -8.41 -7.59
N LEU A 125 15.59 -7.10 -7.50
CA LEU A 125 16.63 -6.07 -7.35
C LEU A 125 17.40 -6.23 -6.04
N GLU A 126 16.69 -6.37 -4.92
CA GLU A 126 17.30 -6.61 -3.62
C GLU A 126 18.15 -7.88 -3.62
N THR A 127 17.61 -8.96 -4.16
CA THR A 127 18.30 -10.25 -4.26
C THR A 127 19.58 -10.13 -5.09
N ALA A 128 19.54 -9.42 -6.23
CA ALA A 128 20.74 -9.17 -7.05
C ALA A 128 21.81 -8.37 -6.31
N ILE A 129 21.42 -7.36 -5.52
CA ILE A 129 22.34 -6.57 -4.69
C ILE A 129 22.95 -7.44 -3.59
N ARG A 130 22.12 -8.22 -2.87
CA ARG A 130 22.57 -9.10 -1.77
C ARG A 130 23.53 -10.19 -2.25
N GLU A 131 23.33 -10.72 -3.45
CA GLU A 131 24.21 -11.73 -4.06
C GLU A 131 25.46 -11.13 -4.74
N GLY A 132 25.63 -9.80 -4.74
CA GLY A 132 26.77 -9.14 -5.38
C GLY A 132 26.72 -9.16 -6.92
N ARG A 133 25.54 -9.39 -7.52
CA ARG A 133 25.32 -9.38 -8.98
C ARG A 133 25.19 -7.95 -9.50
N TYR A 134 26.30 -7.20 -9.45
CA TYR A 134 26.32 -5.78 -9.82
C TYR A 134 26.09 -5.50 -11.31
N SER A 135 26.13 -6.50 -12.18
CA SER A 135 25.70 -6.38 -13.59
C SER A 135 24.17 -6.44 -13.74
N GLU A 136 23.49 -7.22 -12.90
CA GLU A 136 22.04 -7.43 -12.96
C GLU A 136 21.26 -6.36 -12.20
N ALA A 137 21.79 -5.92 -11.04
CA ALA A 137 21.17 -4.88 -10.21
C ALA A 137 20.83 -3.59 -10.99
N PRO A 138 21.75 -2.96 -11.76
CA PRO A 138 21.42 -1.77 -12.54
C PRO A 138 20.44 -2.06 -13.68
N ALA A 139 20.49 -3.26 -14.30
CA ALA A 139 19.54 -3.64 -15.34
C ALA A 139 18.11 -3.73 -14.80
N LEU A 140 17.93 -4.33 -13.61
CA LEU A 140 16.64 -4.39 -12.92
C LEU A 140 16.15 -3.00 -12.50
N LEU A 141 17.06 -2.14 -12.04
CA LEU A 141 16.75 -0.74 -11.70
C LEU A 141 16.29 0.04 -12.94
N TYR A 142 16.99 -0.09 -14.07
CA TYR A 142 16.59 0.53 -15.34
C TYR A 142 15.25 -0.03 -15.84
N ALA A 143 15.01 -1.34 -15.71
CA ALA A 143 13.73 -1.94 -16.07
C ALA A 143 12.58 -1.36 -15.24
N LEU A 144 12.76 -1.22 -13.92
CA LEU A 144 11.78 -0.57 -13.04
C LEU A 144 11.55 0.89 -13.43
N TYR A 145 12.61 1.65 -13.69
CA TYR A 145 12.52 3.04 -14.11
C TYR A 145 11.78 3.20 -15.45
N LEU A 146 12.14 2.40 -16.45
CA LEU A 146 11.50 2.41 -17.77
C LEU A 146 10.03 1.98 -17.69
N LEU A 147 9.70 1.01 -16.83
CA LEU A 147 8.31 0.61 -16.56
C LEU A 147 7.50 1.80 -16.04
N ILE A 148 8.02 2.52 -15.05
CA ILE A 148 7.35 3.68 -14.46
C ILE A 148 7.27 4.84 -15.47
N ALA A 149 8.37 5.16 -16.17
CA ALA A 149 8.40 6.24 -17.16
C ALA A 149 7.49 5.98 -18.35
N SER A 150 7.36 4.71 -18.78
CA SER A 150 6.51 4.32 -19.91
C SER A 150 5.02 4.26 -19.56
N LEU A 151 4.66 4.30 -18.27
CA LEU A 151 3.29 4.18 -17.77
C LEU A 151 2.33 5.17 -18.45
N ARG A 152 2.77 6.41 -18.68
CA ARG A 152 2.00 7.46 -19.34
C ARG A 152 1.57 7.09 -20.77
N TYR A 153 2.34 6.27 -21.47
CA TYR A 153 2.05 5.92 -22.86
C TYR A 153 1.07 4.74 -22.99
N TRP A 154 1.06 3.81 -22.03
CA TRP A 154 0.28 2.56 -22.10
C TRP A 154 -1.02 2.62 -21.29
N ILE A 155 -1.12 3.49 -20.28
CA ILE A 155 -2.38 3.72 -19.56
C ILE A 155 -3.35 4.51 -20.44
N ARG A 156 -4.17 3.78 -21.20
CA ARG A 156 -5.35 4.31 -21.87
C ARG A 156 -6.60 3.98 -21.06
N PRO A 157 -7.50 4.95 -20.79
CA PRO A 157 -8.68 4.74 -19.96
C PRO A 157 -9.60 3.62 -20.46
N ARG A 158 -9.65 3.39 -21.78
CA ARG A 158 -10.41 2.28 -22.39
C ARG A 158 -9.81 0.91 -22.11
N LEU A 159 -8.49 0.81 -21.94
CA LEU A 159 -7.78 -0.45 -21.69
C LEU A 159 -7.69 -0.80 -20.20
N VAL A 160 -8.03 0.14 -19.30
CA VAL A 160 -8.00 -0.10 -17.84
C VAL A 160 -8.85 -1.30 -17.46
N ILE A 161 -10.06 -1.43 -18.02
CA ILE A 161 -10.94 -2.58 -17.74
C ILE A 161 -10.27 -3.88 -18.19
N ALA A 162 -9.66 -3.90 -19.36
CA ALA A 162 -8.94 -5.06 -19.86
C ALA A 162 -7.75 -5.42 -18.96
N TYR A 163 -6.98 -4.44 -18.49
CA TYR A 163 -5.87 -4.66 -17.55
C TYR A 163 -6.35 -5.19 -16.20
N VAL A 164 -7.47 -4.68 -15.68
CA VAL A 164 -8.06 -5.19 -14.43
C VAL A 164 -8.50 -6.64 -14.60
N VAL A 165 -9.22 -6.96 -15.67
CA VAL A 165 -9.67 -8.33 -15.95
C VAL A 165 -8.48 -9.27 -16.14
N ALA A 166 -7.46 -8.85 -16.90
CA ALA A 166 -6.24 -9.63 -17.10
C ALA A 166 -5.49 -9.85 -15.79
N SER A 167 -5.39 -8.83 -14.94
CA SER A 167 -4.79 -8.93 -13.61
C SER A 167 -5.52 -9.94 -12.74
N PHE A 168 -6.86 -9.86 -12.65
CA PHE A 168 -7.65 -10.84 -11.90
C PHE A 168 -7.52 -12.25 -12.46
N ALA A 169 -7.51 -12.42 -13.78
CA ALA A 169 -7.35 -13.74 -14.40
C ALA A 169 -5.99 -14.37 -14.04
N TYR A 170 -4.90 -13.59 -14.12
CA TYR A 170 -3.56 -14.07 -13.79
C TYR A 170 -3.43 -14.38 -12.30
N VAL A 171 -3.87 -13.46 -11.45
CA VAL A 171 -3.78 -13.53 -9.99
C VAL A 171 -4.66 -14.64 -9.40
N SER A 172 -5.83 -14.91 -9.98
CA SER A 172 -6.77 -15.93 -9.47
C SER A 172 -6.19 -17.34 -9.39
N THR A 173 -5.13 -17.60 -10.15
CA THR A 173 -4.45 -18.90 -10.18
C THR A 173 -3.58 -19.17 -8.95
N GLU A 174 -3.19 -18.12 -8.19
CA GLU A 174 -2.26 -18.23 -7.06
C GLU A 174 -2.92 -17.98 -5.69
N VAL A 175 -4.24 -17.79 -5.64
CA VAL A 175 -4.96 -17.47 -4.39
C VAL A 175 -5.31 -18.76 -3.65
N HIS A 176 -4.52 -19.10 -2.62
CA HIS A 176 -4.87 -20.12 -1.64
C HIS A 176 -5.36 -19.48 -0.34
N LEU A 177 -6.57 -18.93 -0.36
CA LEU A 177 -7.21 -18.44 0.88
C LEU A 177 -7.66 -19.65 1.72
N SER A 178 -6.83 -20.02 2.70
CA SER A 178 -7.17 -21.05 3.66
C SER A 178 -7.80 -20.42 4.90
N TRP A 179 -9.02 -20.84 5.23
CA TRP A 179 -9.64 -20.49 6.51
C TRP A 179 -8.78 -20.91 7.70
N ALA A 180 -8.02 -22.00 7.58
CA ALA A 180 -7.10 -22.45 8.61
C ALA A 180 -5.95 -21.45 8.85
N ASN A 181 -5.41 -20.84 7.79
CA ASN A 181 -4.34 -19.84 7.93
C ASN A 181 -4.87 -18.59 8.63
N LEU A 182 -6.09 -18.16 8.29
CA LEU A 182 -6.71 -17.01 8.95
C LEU A 182 -6.97 -17.28 10.44
N THR A 183 -7.49 -18.45 10.79
CA THR A 183 -7.70 -18.80 12.20
C THR A 183 -6.38 -18.89 12.94
N ASN A 184 -5.37 -19.55 12.37
CA ASN A 184 -4.04 -19.66 12.98
C ASN A 184 -3.38 -18.30 13.19
N PHE A 185 -3.53 -17.39 12.23
CA PHE A 185 -3.03 -16.03 12.35
C PHE A 185 -3.67 -15.30 13.54
N LEU A 186 -5.01 -15.33 13.62
CA LEU A 186 -5.76 -14.63 14.68
C LEU A 186 -5.59 -15.25 16.07
N THR A 187 -5.32 -16.55 16.17
CA THR A 187 -5.23 -17.25 17.46
C THR A 187 -3.80 -17.47 17.95
N TYR A 188 -2.83 -17.67 17.05
CA TYR A 188 -1.48 -18.14 17.42
C TYR A 188 -0.37 -17.21 16.94
N GLU A 189 -0.46 -16.65 15.74
CA GLU A 189 0.63 -15.82 15.17
C GLU A 189 0.63 -14.37 15.64
N ILE A 190 -0.53 -13.86 16.07
CA ILE A 190 -0.64 -12.53 16.66
C ILE A 190 -0.01 -12.43 18.06
N LEU A 191 0.25 -13.57 18.71
CA LEU A 191 0.76 -13.61 20.08
C LEU A 191 2.26 -13.31 20.17
N PRO A 192 2.73 -12.64 21.24
CA PRO A 192 4.16 -12.37 21.46
C PRO A 192 5.03 -13.64 21.42
N TRP A 193 6.25 -13.50 20.89
CA TRP A 193 7.18 -14.63 20.69
C TRP A 193 7.33 -15.55 21.91
N PRO A 194 7.52 -15.06 23.15
CA PRO A 194 7.68 -15.93 24.32
C PRO A 194 6.47 -16.84 24.58
N MET A 195 5.24 -16.40 24.25
CA MET A 195 4.03 -17.19 24.50
C MET A 195 3.84 -18.35 23.52
N ARG A 196 4.46 -18.27 22.35
CA ARG A 196 4.36 -19.28 21.27
C ARG A 196 5.64 -20.09 21.10
N ARG A 197 6.74 -19.73 21.78
CA ARG A 197 8.07 -20.30 21.59
C ARG A 197 8.08 -21.83 21.71
N GLU A 198 7.49 -22.37 22.77
CA GLU A 198 7.50 -23.81 23.08
C GLU A 198 6.67 -24.60 22.07
N GLY A 199 5.42 -24.18 21.83
CA GLY A 199 4.56 -24.80 20.82
C GLY A 199 5.10 -24.71 19.39
N TYR A 200 5.97 -23.73 19.08
CA TYR A 200 6.61 -23.59 17.78
C TYR A 200 7.72 -24.62 17.58
N TYR A 201 8.58 -24.85 18.57
CA TYR A 201 9.66 -25.83 18.47
C TYR A 201 9.18 -27.28 18.54
N GLU A 202 8.12 -27.54 19.31
CA GLU A 202 7.54 -28.89 19.44
C GLU A 202 6.54 -29.22 18.32
N GLY A 203 6.13 -28.23 17.52
CA GLY A 203 5.15 -28.39 16.46
C GLY A 203 3.72 -28.68 16.96
N THR A 204 3.47 -28.51 18.25
CA THR A 204 2.18 -28.77 18.91
C THR A 204 1.21 -27.60 18.84
N GLY A 205 1.71 -26.38 18.59
CA GLY A 205 0.90 -25.16 18.56
C GLY A 205 0.39 -24.72 19.93
N GLU A 206 0.98 -25.23 21.02
CA GLU A 206 0.62 -24.86 22.37
C GLU A 206 1.06 -23.42 22.71
N VAL A 207 0.25 -22.77 23.55
CA VAL A 207 0.48 -21.39 24.00
C VAL A 207 0.71 -21.39 25.50
N THR A 208 1.85 -20.87 25.94
CA THR A 208 2.20 -20.73 27.35
C THR A 208 2.10 -19.27 27.79
N PHE A 209 1.26 -19.01 28.79
CA PHE A 209 0.99 -17.65 29.26
C PHE A 209 2.01 -17.24 30.33
N ALA A 210 3.22 -16.89 29.90
CA ALA A 210 4.30 -16.41 30.77
C ALA A 210 4.46 -14.87 30.66
N LEU A 211 3.67 -14.11 31.43
CA LEU A 211 3.69 -12.64 31.38
C LEU A 211 5.06 -12.03 31.75
N ALA A 212 5.80 -12.66 32.66
CA ALA A 212 7.14 -12.21 33.06
C ALA A 212 8.14 -12.30 31.90
N ASP A 213 8.12 -13.41 31.15
CA ASP A 213 9.00 -13.62 30.01
C ASP A 213 8.65 -12.69 28.85
N VAL A 214 7.36 -12.43 28.63
CA VAL A 214 6.89 -11.44 27.66
C VAL A 214 7.35 -10.03 28.03
N TRP A 215 7.29 -9.67 29.31
CA TRP A 215 7.75 -8.36 29.77
C TRP A 215 9.26 -8.19 29.58
N ASN A 216 10.05 -9.20 29.94
CA ASN A 216 11.50 -9.16 29.76
C ASN A 216 11.88 -9.10 28.27
N TRP A 217 11.26 -9.93 27.44
CA TRP A 217 11.43 -9.88 25.98
C TRP A 217 11.07 -8.51 25.40
N ALA A 218 9.98 -7.89 25.87
CA ALA A 218 9.56 -6.58 25.41
C ALA A 218 10.56 -5.48 25.83
N LEU A 219 11.11 -5.54 27.04
CA LEU A 219 12.15 -4.61 27.51
C LEU A 219 13.46 -4.78 26.74
N GLU A 220 13.86 -6.02 26.45
CA GLU A 220 15.03 -6.32 25.64
C GLU A 220 14.86 -5.77 24.22
N LEU A 221 13.74 -6.08 23.56
CA LEU A 221 13.39 -5.56 22.24
C LEU A 221 13.35 -4.03 22.21
N ALA A 222 12.82 -3.41 23.27
CA ALA A 222 12.78 -1.95 23.38
C ALA A 222 14.18 -1.35 23.50
N GLY A 223 15.07 -1.99 24.25
CA GLY A 223 16.44 -1.52 24.49
C GLY A 223 17.39 -1.72 23.32
N THR A 224 17.30 -2.86 22.62
CA THR A 224 18.23 -3.21 21.54
C THR A 224 17.74 -2.72 20.18
N GLU A 225 16.56 -3.18 19.74
CA GLU A 225 16.09 -2.97 18.37
C GLU A 225 15.38 -1.62 18.21
N VAL A 226 14.43 -1.33 19.12
CA VAL A 226 13.56 -0.16 18.96
C VAL A 226 14.32 1.13 19.20
N LEU A 227 15.11 1.21 20.28
CA LEU A 227 15.85 2.42 20.61
C LEU A 227 16.92 2.74 19.55
N GLU A 228 17.67 1.74 19.11
CA GLU A 228 18.66 1.90 18.04
C GLU A 228 17.99 2.27 16.71
N GLY A 229 16.91 1.58 16.34
CA GLY A 229 16.14 1.88 15.13
C GLY A 229 15.56 3.29 15.13
N MET A 230 15.00 3.74 16.26
CA MET A 230 14.49 5.10 16.44
C MET A 230 15.62 6.13 16.31
N TRP A 231 16.76 5.89 16.96
CA TRP A 231 17.91 6.77 16.90
C TRP A 231 18.44 6.92 15.47
N ASN A 232 18.66 5.79 14.79
CA ASN A 232 19.12 5.77 13.39
C ASN A 232 18.14 6.48 12.46
N THR A 233 16.84 6.27 12.65
CA THR A 233 15.80 6.95 11.86
C THR A 233 15.81 8.46 12.11
N LEU A 234 15.97 8.90 13.36
CA LEU A 234 16.02 10.31 13.72
C LEU A 234 17.25 10.98 13.11
N VAL A 235 18.43 10.39 13.28
CA VAL A 235 19.69 10.91 12.73
C VAL A 235 19.62 10.99 11.21
N LEU A 236 19.15 9.93 10.54
CA LEU A 236 19.01 9.91 9.09
C LEU A 236 18.05 11.01 8.60
N THR A 237 16.93 11.22 9.30
CA THR A 237 15.96 12.26 8.97
C THR A 237 16.58 13.66 9.11
N GLN A 238 17.36 13.91 10.16
CA GLN A 238 18.06 15.18 10.35
C GLN A 238 19.10 15.43 9.25
N ILE A 239 19.91 14.42 8.92
CA ILE A 239 20.90 14.52 7.84
C ILE A 239 20.21 14.83 6.51
N ALA A 240 19.12 14.12 6.19
CA ALA A 240 18.36 14.35 4.97
C ALA A 240 17.77 15.77 4.90
N LEU A 241 17.25 16.28 6.01
CA LEU A 241 16.65 17.62 6.12
C LEU A 241 17.69 18.73 5.96
N VAL A 242 18.84 18.60 6.64
CA VAL A 242 19.94 19.55 6.51
C VAL A 242 20.52 19.51 5.10
N GLY A 243 20.73 18.32 4.55
CA GLY A 243 21.25 18.13 3.20
C GLY A 243 20.36 18.73 2.13
N THR A 244 19.04 18.51 2.21
CA THR A 244 18.08 19.15 1.28
C THR A 244 18.04 20.67 1.45
N GLY A 245 18.12 21.17 2.68
CA GLY A 245 18.21 22.62 2.95
C GLY A 245 19.45 23.27 2.33
N ILE A 246 20.63 22.66 2.49
CA ILE A 246 21.88 23.15 1.88
C ILE A 246 21.78 23.13 0.35
N PHE A 247 21.27 22.03 -0.21
CA PHE A 247 21.08 21.91 -1.66
C PHE A 247 20.16 23.00 -2.22
N ALA A 248 19.04 23.27 -1.55
CA ALA A 248 18.11 24.31 -1.95
C ALA A 248 18.75 25.71 -1.92
N LEU A 249 19.54 26.02 -0.89
CA LEU A 249 20.26 27.30 -0.78
C LEU A 249 21.30 27.47 -1.90
N MET A 250 22.06 26.41 -2.21
CA MET A 250 23.04 26.46 -3.30
C MET A 250 22.38 26.61 -4.67
N ALA A 251 21.27 25.90 -4.92
CA ALA A 251 20.56 25.96 -6.18
C ALA A 251 19.85 27.31 -6.42
N TYR A 252 19.48 28.03 -5.36
CA TYR A 252 18.87 29.37 -5.47
C TYR A 252 19.90 30.51 -5.50
N ALA A 253 21.12 30.27 -5.03
CA ALA A 253 22.22 31.23 -5.04
C ALA A 253 23.02 31.24 -6.36
N ALA A 254 22.75 30.30 -7.28
CA ALA A 254 23.36 30.19 -8.61
C ALA A 254 22.41 30.69 -9.71
#